data_AF-A0A327PD83-F1
#
_entry.id   AF-A0A327PD83-F1
#
_cell.length_a   1.000
_cell.length_b   1.000
_cell.length_c   1.000
_cell.angle_alpha   90.00
_cell.angle_beta   90.00
_cell.angle_gamma   90.00
#
_symmetry.space_group_name_H-M   'P 1'
#
loop_
_entity.id
_entity.type
_entity.pdbx_description
1 polymer ?
#
loop_
_entity_poly.entity_id
_entity_poly.type
_entity_poly.pdbx_seq_one_letter_code
_entity_poly.pdbx_strand_id
1 'polypeptide(L)'
;MKKIYILLILVLAVVIIIYANSKVQVSEQKVISAAPALMSQDEAVNPGVTLTMEGETYTLEQKDLNPQTNLDFDNDDLKFAIYTNEGRVSVNFNLTKTGILGKGPVFYSIPEANQESVKVDLNFFNQDRESSRMNKRIIFRKGEIQIEKLTKNQLVFTFKGEGSGMTERGDLFPIEGSINMTF
;
A
#
# COMPACT_ATOMS: atom_id res chain seq x y z
N MET A 1 52.60 -40.22 33.25
CA MET A 1 52.26 -39.37 32.08
C MET A 1 51.33 -40.03 31.05
N LYS A 2 51.47 -41.32 30.69
CA LYS A 2 50.61 -41.97 29.67
C LYS A 2 49.09 -42.04 29.99
N LYS A 3 48.69 -42.08 31.27
CA LYS A 3 47.27 -42.18 31.67
C LYS A 3 46.45 -40.89 31.45
N ILE A 4 47.11 -39.71 31.42
CA ILE A 4 46.45 -38.41 31.22
C ILE A 4 46.08 -38.22 29.74
N TYR A 5 46.90 -38.71 28.81
CA TYR A 5 46.62 -38.65 27.37
C TYR A 5 45.42 -39.50 26.96
N ILE A 6 45.22 -40.66 27.59
CA ILE A 6 44.07 -41.53 27.31
C ILE A 6 42.75 -40.86 27.73
N LEU A 7 42.75 -40.14 28.87
CA LEU A 7 41.57 -39.41 29.34
C LEU A 7 41.21 -38.25 28.40
N LEU A 8 42.20 -37.50 27.91
CA LEU A 8 42.00 -36.39 26.97
C LEU A 8 41.45 -36.86 25.61
N ILE A 9 41.93 -38.00 25.08
CA ILE A 9 41.45 -38.57 23.82
C ILE A 9 39.99 -39.04 23.94
N LEU A 10 39.60 -39.63 25.08
CA LEU A 10 38.22 -40.05 25.33
C LEU A 10 37.25 -38.87 25.42
N VAL A 11 37.63 -37.77 26.08
CA VAL A 11 36.81 -36.56 26.15
C VAL A 11 36.61 -35.94 24.77
N LEU A 12 37.66 -35.88 23.95
CA LEU A 12 37.56 -35.33 22.60
C LEU A 12 36.64 -36.15 21.70
N ALA A 13 36.67 -37.49 21.80
CA ALA A 13 35.81 -38.37 21.02
C ALA A 13 34.32 -38.21 21.37
N VAL A 14 33.99 -38.01 22.66
CA VAL A 14 32.61 -37.79 23.10
C VAL A 14 32.06 -36.46 22.57
N VAL A 15 32.86 -35.39 22.56
CA VAL A 15 32.43 -34.08 22.04
C VAL A 15 32.14 -34.13 20.53
N ILE A 16 32.93 -34.88 19.76
CA ILE A 16 32.70 -35.04 18.31
C ILE A 16 31.39 -35.81 18.03
N ILE A 17 31.08 -36.85 18.82
CA ILE A 17 29.82 -37.61 18.66
C ILE A 17 28.59 -36.74 18.99
N ILE A 18 28.67 -35.88 20.01
CA ILE A 18 27.58 -34.95 20.34
C ILE A 18 27.39 -33.92 19.22
N TYR A 19 28.48 -33.41 18.64
CA TYR A 19 28.39 -32.42 17.55
C TYR A 19 27.84 -33.02 16.25
N ALA A 20 28.16 -34.29 15.94
CA ALA A 20 27.65 -34.97 14.76
C ALA A 20 26.14 -35.29 14.84
N ASN A 21 25.58 -35.49 16.04
CA ASN A 21 24.16 -35.79 16.25
C ASN A 21 23.23 -34.56 16.25
N SER A 22 23.77 -33.34 16.20
CA SER A 22 22.94 -32.11 16.21
C SER A 22 22.57 -31.56 14.83
N LYS A 23 22.98 -32.25 13.75
CA LYS A 23 22.62 -31.87 12.37
C LYS A 23 22.06 -33.04 11.56
N VAL A 24 20.93 -33.61 11.99
CA VAL A 24 20.05 -34.36 11.08
C VAL A 24 18.60 -34.21 11.56
N GLN A 25 17.78 -33.49 10.80
CA GLN A 25 16.49 -33.94 10.24
C GLN A 25 15.72 -32.74 9.66
N VAL A 26 15.84 -32.55 8.33
CA VAL A 26 14.76 -31.97 7.52
C VAL A 26 13.96 -33.17 7.03
N SER A 27 12.73 -33.29 7.53
CA SER A 27 11.75 -34.28 7.09
C SER A 27 10.62 -33.53 6.39
N GLU A 28 10.47 -33.74 5.09
CA GLU A 28 9.26 -33.38 4.35
C GLU A 28 8.09 -34.20 4.89
N GLN A 29 6.99 -33.54 5.29
CA GLN A 29 5.74 -34.23 5.59
C GLN A 29 4.54 -33.42 5.12
N LYS A 30 4.02 -33.84 3.96
CA LYS A 30 2.71 -33.51 3.40
C LYS A 30 1.64 -34.36 4.11
N VAL A 31 0.76 -33.78 4.93
CA VAL A 31 -0.62 -34.29 5.18
C VAL A 31 -1.54 -33.13 5.61
N ILE A 32 -2.69 -33.08 4.94
CA ILE A 32 -3.87 -32.24 5.18
C ILE A 32 -4.54 -32.66 6.51
N SER A 33 -4.87 -31.72 7.39
CA SER A 33 -5.87 -31.96 8.44
C SER A 33 -6.57 -30.66 8.86
N ALA A 34 -7.89 -30.78 9.06
CA ALA A 34 -8.84 -29.74 9.36
C ALA A 34 -8.61 -29.04 10.71
N ALA A 35 -9.11 -27.80 10.78
CA ALA A 35 -9.00 -26.85 11.87
C ALA A 35 -9.40 -27.37 13.26
N PRO A 36 -8.89 -26.71 14.32
CA PRO A 36 -9.72 -26.28 15.44
C PRO A 36 -10.07 -24.79 15.27
N ALA A 37 -11.36 -24.50 15.22
CA ALA A 37 -11.88 -23.14 15.29
C ALA A 37 -11.66 -22.52 16.68
N LEU A 38 -11.66 -21.19 16.70
CA LEU A 38 -11.67 -20.24 17.83
C LEU A 38 -10.32 -19.61 18.18
N MET A 39 -9.93 -18.62 17.36
CA MET A 39 -9.41 -17.35 17.86
C MET A 39 -10.10 -16.24 17.06
N SER A 40 -10.76 -15.36 17.81
CA SER A 40 -11.26 -14.01 17.51
C SER A 40 -11.52 -13.64 16.04
N GLN A 41 -12.76 -13.28 15.73
CA GLN A 41 -13.02 -12.30 14.68
C GLN A 41 -12.30 -11.01 15.08
N ASP A 42 -11.02 -10.88 14.72
CA ASP A 42 -10.52 -9.58 14.31
C ASP A 42 -11.47 -9.13 13.20
N GLU A 43 -12.15 -8.00 13.39
CA GLU A 43 -12.83 -7.34 12.28
C GLU A 43 -11.80 -7.24 11.16
N ALA A 44 -12.05 -7.93 10.05
CA ALA A 44 -11.13 -7.90 8.92
C ALA A 44 -10.89 -6.43 8.57
N VAL A 45 -9.66 -5.96 8.80
CA VAL A 45 -9.25 -4.59 8.45
C VAL A 45 -9.59 -4.43 6.97
N ASN A 46 -10.60 -3.61 6.69
CA ASN A 46 -11.03 -3.30 5.34
C ASN A 46 -10.46 -1.92 4.97
N PRO A 47 -9.24 -1.87 4.41
CA PRO A 47 -8.62 -0.61 4.07
C PRO A 47 -9.43 0.06 2.96
N GLY A 48 -9.95 1.26 3.24
CA GLY A 48 -10.57 2.10 2.21
C GLY A 48 -9.51 2.70 1.28
N VAL A 49 -8.31 2.98 1.82
CA VAL A 49 -7.15 3.44 1.04
C VAL A 49 -5.89 2.73 1.53
N THR A 50 -5.06 2.32 0.57
CA THR A 50 -3.64 2.01 0.79
C THR A 50 -2.79 2.95 -0.07
N LEU A 51 -1.73 3.49 0.52
CA LEU A 51 -0.82 4.43 -0.15
C LEU A 51 0.61 4.13 0.28
N THR A 52 1.46 3.75 -0.67
CA THR A 52 2.89 3.63 -0.47
C THR A 52 3.61 4.77 -1.18
N MET A 53 4.40 5.54 -0.44
CA MET A 53 5.23 6.62 -0.97
C MET A 53 6.41 6.88 -0.04
N GLU A 54 7.55 7.30 -0.59
CA GLU A 54 8.77 7.61 0.18
C GLU A 54 9.25 6.46 1.10
N GLY A 55 8.94 5.21 0.74
CA GLY A 55 9.31 4.01 1.51
C GLY A 55 8.39 3.66 2.67
N GLU A 56 7.32 4.43 2.90
CA GLU A 56 6.32 4.18 3.93
C GLU A 56 4.98 3.77 3.31
N THR A 57 4.21 2.94 4.03
CA THR A 57 2.86 2.55 3.65
C THR A 57 1.86 3.11 4.68
N TYR A 58 0.87 3.83 4.16
CA TYR A 58 -0.24 4.39 4.91
C TYR A 58 -1.50 3.63 4.57
N THR A 59 -2.28 3.31 5.62
CA THR A 59 -3.58 2.65 5.50
C THR A 59 -4.63 3.55 6.15
N LEU A 60 -5.69 3.86 5.40
CA LEU A 60 -6.87 4.53 5.95
C LEU A 60 -8.01 3.51 5.94
N GLU A 61 -8.51 3.18 7.13
CA GLU A 61 -9.60 2.22 7.28
C GLU A 61 -10.92 2.82 6.83
N GLN A 62 -11.75 2.03 6.13
CA GLN A 62 -13.02 2.49 5.58
C GLN A 62 -13.95 3.13 6.63
N LYS A 63 -13.95 2.59 7.86
CA LYS A 63 -14.80 3.08 8.96
C LYS A 63 -14.39 4.46 9.50
N ASP A 64 -13.14 4.87 9.27
CA ASP A 64 -12.57 6.11 9.82
C ASP A 64 -12.48 7.22 8.77
N LEU A 65 -12.80 6.90 7.51
CA LEU A 65 -12.87 7.88 6.43
C LEU A 65 -13.95 8.90 6.74
N ASN A 66 -13.58 10.18 6.66
CA ASN A 66 -14.58 11.23 6.75
C ASN A 66 -15.57 11.13 5.60
N PRO A 67 -16.86 11.50 5.83
CA PRO A 67 -17.86 11.54 4.78
C PRO A 67 -17.33 12.33 3.58
N GLN A 68 -17.36 11.70 2.41
CA GLN A 68 -16.85 12.30 1.19
C GLN A 68 -17.80 13.43 0.79
N THR A 69 -17.38 14.67 1.05
CA THR A 69 -18.27 15.82 1.12
C THR A 69 -18.72 16.35 -0.24
N ASN A 70 -18.11 15.92 -1.35
CA ASN A 70 -18.42 16.44 -2.68
C ASN A 70 -18.37 15.35 -3.76
N LEU A 71 -19.28 14.38 -3.69
CA LEU A 71 -19.67 13.58 -4.86
C LEU A 71 -20.56 14.41 -5.78
N ASP A 72 -19.98 15.46 -6.33
CA ASP A 72 -20.61 16.20 -7.41
C ASP A 72 -20.32 15.43 -8.70
N PHE A 73 -21.36 14.90 -9.33
CA PHE A 73 -21.30 14.36 -10.69
C PHE A 73 -21.88 15.36 -11.69
N ASP A 74 -22.39 16.50 -11.22
CA ASP A 74 -22.96 17.53 -12.07
C ASP A 74 -21.81 18.23 -12.81
N ASN A 75 -21.98 18.40 -14.11
CA ASN A 75 -20.97 18.93 -15.06
C ASN A 75 -19.83 17.97 -15.42
N ASP A 76 -20.02 16.66 -15.25
CA ASP A 76 -19.08 15.63 -15.73
C ASP A 76 -17.69 15.69 -15.07
N ASP A 77 -17.60 16.36 -13.93
CA ASP A 77 -16.40 16.51 -13.10
C ASP A 77 -16.59 15.73 -11.79
N LEU A 78 -15.47 15.36 -11.17
CA LEU A 78 -15.43 14.61 -9.93
C LEU A 78 -14.24 15.06 -9.09
N LYS A 79 -14.46 15.31 -7.80
CA LYS A 79 -13.43 15.79 -6.88
C LYS A 79 -13.54 15.10 -5.52
N PHE A 80 -12.53 14.32 -5.16
CA PHE A 80 -12.43 13.64 -3.87
C PHE A 80 -11.35 14.26 -3.00
N ALA A 81 -11.66 14.34 -1.71
CA ALA A 81 -10.70 14.57 -0.64
C ALA A 81 -10.92 13.48 0.42
N ILE A 82 -10.01 12.51 0.44
CA ILE A 82 -10.07 11.32 1.27
C ILE A 82 -9.09 11.48 2.42
N TYR A 83 -9.60 11.46 3.64
CA TYR A 83 -8.82 11.66 4.86
C TYR A 83 -9.58 11.11 6.06
N THR A 84 -8.86 10.87 7.16
CA THR A 84 -9.42 10.61 8.48
C THR A 84 -9.16 11.81 9.39
N ASN A 85 -9.92 11.98 10.47
CA ASN A 85 -9.75 13.14 11.38
C ASN A 85 -8.37 13.18 12.05
N GLU A 86 -7.81 12.02 12.32
CA GLU A 86 -6.48 11.85 12.94
C GLU A 86 -5.41 11.49 11.90
N GLY A 87 -5.76 11.52 10.62
CA GLY A 87 -4.93 11.04 9.52
C GLY A 87 -3.73 11.94 9.25
N ARG A 88 -2.55 11.31 9.20
CA ARG A 88 -1.29 11.96 8.81
C ARG A 88 -1.19 12.17 7.30
N VAL A 89 -1.97 11.41 6.52
CA VAL A 89 -2.02 11.55 5.07
C VAL A 89 -3.44 11.79 4.57
N SER A 90 -3.55 12.51 3.46
CA SER A 90 -4.80 12.63 2.70
C SER A 90 -4.56 12.47 1.21
N VAL A 91 -5.59 11.99 0.52
CA VAL A 91 -5.58 11.78 -0.93
C VAL A 91 -6.59 12.72 -1.58
N ASN A 92 -6.17 13.44 -2.61
CA ASN A 92 -7.05 14.27 -3.42
C ASN A 92 -7.05 13.76 -4.85
N PHE A 93 -8.22 13.41 -5.36
CA PHE A 93 -8.38 12.90 -6.72
C PHE A 93 -9.39 13.75 -7.48
N ASN A 94 -8.98 14.33 -8.62
CA ASN A 94 -9.88 15.06 -9.50
C ASN A 94 -9.92 14.39 -10.87
N LEU A 95 -11.11 14.25 -11.42
CA LEU A 95 -11.34 13.72 -12.76
C LEU A 95 -12.36 14.59 -13.48
N THR A 96 -12.07 14.98 -14.71
CA THR A 96 -13.08 15.55 -15.63
C THR A 96 -13.50 14.50 -16.65
N LYS A 97 -14.67 14.67 -17.25
CA LYS A 97 -15.25 13.73 -18.23
C LYS A 97 -15.55 12.33 -17.69
N THR A 98 -16.14 12.26 -16.51
CA THR A 98 -16.57 11.01 -15.85
C THR A 98 -17.47 10.10 -16.69
N GLY A 99 -18.18 10.61 -17.70
CA GLY A 99 -19.07 9.83 -18.56
C GLY A 99 -18.40 8.65 -19.28
N ILE A 100 -17.08 8.68 -19.47
CA ILE A 100 -16.31 7.55 -20.01
C ILE A 100 -16.31 6.33 -19.07
N LEU A 101 -16.45 6.53 -17.76
CA LEU A 101 -16.40 5.48 -16.74
C LEU A 101 -17.65 4.58 -16.75
N GLY A 102 -18.76 5.05 -17.33
CA GLY A 102 -19.96 4.23 -17.51
C GLY A 102 -19.79 3.08 -18.50
N LYS A 103 -18.67 3.02 -19.23
CA LYS A 103 -18.37 2.01 -20.26
C LYS A 103 -17.52 0.84 -19.76
N GLY A 104 -17.14 0.84 -18.48
CA GLY A 104 -16.26 -0.16 -17.87
C GLY A 104 -14.98 0.48 -17.31
N PRO A 105 -13.99 -0.35 -16.91
CA PRO A 105 -12.73 0.13 -16.39
C PRO A 105 -12.01 1.06 -17.37
N VAL A 106 -11.38 2.12 -16.85
CA VAL A 106 -10.62 3.09 -17.66
C VAL A 106 -9.22 3.24 -17.11
N PHE A 107 -8.27 3.30 -18.04
CA PHE A 107 -6.85 3.47 -17.77
C PHE A 107 -6.41 4.86 -18.21
N TYR A 108 -5.68 5.53 -17.33
CA TYR A 108 -5.10 6.84 -17.58
C TYR A 108 -3.59 6.77 -17.38
N SER A 109 -2.85 7.28 -18.36
CA SER A 109 -1.41 7.50 -18.25
C SER A 109 -1.17 9.00 -18.06
N ILE A 110 -0.61 9.41 -16.92
CA ILE A 110 -0.24 10.82 -16.67
C ILE A 110 1.18 11.04 -17.20
N PRO A 111 1.46 12.12 -17.95
CA PRO A 111 0.61 13.31 -18.14
C PRO A 111 -0.29 13.29 -19.39
N GLU A 112 -0.34 12.21 -20.17
CA GLU A 112 -1.16 12.13 -21.39
C GLU A 112 -2.63 12.43 -21.09
N ALA A 113 -3.13 11.94 -19.95
CA ALA A 113 -4.47 12.17 -19.44
C ALA A 113 -4.74 13.61 -18.94
N ASN A 114 -3.76 14.52 -19.00
CA ASN A 114 -3.88 15.94 -18.65
C ASN A 114 -3.79 16.87 -19.87
N GLN A 115 -4.02 16.35 -21.08
CA GLN A 115 -4.22 17.15 -22.30
C GLN A 115 -5.64 17.70 -22.37
N GLU A 116 -5.87 18.81 -23.09
CA GLU A 116 -7.03 19.74 -23.03
C GLU A 116 -8.44 19.15 -22.87
N SER A 117 -8.65 17.88 -23.20
CA SER A 117 -9.95 17.23 -23.18
C SER A 117 -10.24 16.41 -21.92
N VAL A 118 -9.26 15.93 -21.18
CA VAL A 118 -9.46 15.16 -19.93
C VAL A 118 -8.43 15.66 -18.93
N LYS A 119 -8.82 15.73 -17.67
CA LYS A 119 -7.92 16.09 -16.58
C LYS A 119 -8.05 15.05 -15.48
N VAL A 120 -6.92 14.46 -15.11
CA VAL A 120 -6.76 13.46 -14.07
C VAL A 120 -5.65 13.94 -13.14
N ASP A 121 -6.04 14.49 -11.99
CA ASP A 121 -5.10 14.91 -10.96
C ASP A 121 -5.18 13.96 -9.77
N LEU A 122 -4.06 13.36 -9.39
CA LEU A 122 -3.90 12.66 -8.13
C LEU A 122 -2.84 13.37 -7.29
N ASN A 123 -3.21 13.78 -6.08
CA ASN A 123 -2.32 14.48 -5.17
C ASN A 123 -2.44 13.91 -3.76
N PHE A 124 -1.39 14.05 -2.99
CA PHE A 124 -1.34 13.59 -1.60
C PHE A 124 -0.89 14.74 -0.72
N PHE A 125 -1.29 14.71 0.54
CA PHE A 125 -0.70 15.54 1.57
C PHE A 125 -0.15 14.63 2.65
N ASN A 126 1.12 14.81 3.01
CA ASN A 126 1.75 14.06 4.08
C ASN A 126 2.19 15.04 5.18
N GLN A 127 1.52 14.96 6.34
CA GLN A 127 1.81 15.79 7.51
C GLN A 127 3.19 15.47 8.11
N ASP A 128 3.66 14.24 7.98
CA ASP A 128 4.90 13.76 8.59
C ASP A 128 6.12 13.95 7.67
N ARG A 129 5.91 14.37 6.42
CA ARG A 129 6.99 14.61 5.48
C ARG A 129 7.91 15.73 5.98
N GLU A 130 9.18 15.40 6.16
CA GLU A 130 10.27 16.32 6.54
C GLU A 130 10.67 17.24 5.36
N SER A 131 9.75 18.13 4.99
CA SER A 131 9.93 19.10 3.90
C SER A 131 9.24 20.42 4.21
N SER A 132 9.38 21.40 3.32
CA SER A 132 8.65 22.66 3.43
C SER A 132 7.13 22.43 3.46
N ARG A 133 6.38 23.33 4.09
CA ARG A 133 4.90 23.26 4.12
C ARG A 133 4.28 23.07 2.74
N MET A 134 4.87 23.67 1.71
CA MET A 134 4.40 23.56 0.33
C MET A 134 4.67 22.16 -0.25
N ASN A 135 5.79 21.55 0.12
CA ASN A 135 6.22 20.25 -0.38
C ASN A 135 5.63 19.07 0.42
N LYS A 136 5.01 19.32 1.58
CA LYS A 136 4.08 18.34 2.20
C LYS A 136 2.94 17.94 1.26
N ARG A 137 2.58 18.82 0.31
CA ARG A 137 1.76 18.44 -0.84
C ARG A 137 2.62 17.75 -1.89
N ILE A 138 2.26 16.52 -2.18
CA ILE A 138 2.88 15.65 -3.17
C ILE A 138 1.97 15.58 -4.38
N ILE A 139 2.53 15.75 -5.56
CA ILE A 139 1.81 15.69 -6.84
C ILE A 139 2.20 14.38 -7.52
N PHE A 140 1.22 13.57 -7.94
CA PHE A 140 1.48 12.43 -8.81
C PHE A 140 1.82 12.96 -10.21
N ARG A 141 3.07 12.80 -10.63
CA ARG A 141 3.62 13.47 -11.82
C ARG A 141 3.48 12.65 -13.09
N LYS A 142 3.66 11.34 -12.97
CA LYS A 142 3.55 10.40 -14.09
C LYS A 142 3.29 8.99 -13.59
N GLY A 143 2.64 8.18 -14.42
CA GLY A 143 2.30 6.81 -14.09
C GLY A 143 0.89 6.47 -14.55
N GLU A 144 0.38 5.37 -14.02
CA GLU A 144 -0.89 4.78 -14.44
C GLU A 144 -1.92 4.89 -13.32
N ILE A 145 -3.15 5.20 -13.69
CA ILE A 145 -4.33 5.15 -12.84
C ILE A 145 -5.36 4.26 -13.53
N GLN A 146 -5.79 3.19 -12.88
CA GLN A 146 -6.83 2.30 -13.36
C GLN A 146 -8.07 2.47 -12.48
N ILE A 147 -9.11 3.10 -13.04
CA ILE A 147 -10.40 3.24 -12.37
C ILE A 147 -11.25 2.03 -12.78
N GLU A 148 -11.46 1.11 -11.84
CA GLU A 148 -12.24 -0.09 -12.06
C GLU A 148 -13.74 0.15 -11.89
N LYS A 149 -14.09 1.00 -10.93
CA LYS A 149 -15.49 1.28 -10.60
C LYS A 149 -15.65 2.68 -10.02
N LEU A 150 -16.58 3.44 -10.59
CA LEU A 150 -17.09 4.68 -10.00
C LEU A 150 -18.61 4.66 -10.09
N THR A 151 -19.28 4.72 -8.94
CA THR A 151 -20.73 4.78 -8.83
C THR A 151 -21.10 5.77 -7.72
N LYS A 152 -22.39 6.09 -7.60
CA LYS A 152 -22.90 6.90 -6.47
C LYS A 152 -22.62 6.31 -5.07
N ASN A 153 -22.21 5.04 -4.97
CA ASN A 153 -22.02 4.34 -3.69
C ASN A 153 -20.58 3.81 -3.51
N GLN A 154 -19.75 3.83 -4.54
CA GLN A 154 -18.45 3.15 -4.49
C GLN A 154 -17.44 3.77 -5.45
N LEU A 155 -16.19 3.86 -5.01
CA LEU A 155 -15.01 4.16 -5.81
C LEU A 155 -13.96 3.05 -5.64
N VAL A 156 -13.51 2.48 -6.76
CA VAL A 156 -12.44 1.49 -6.81
C VAL A 156 -11.43 1.89 -7.88
N PHE A 157 -10.19 2.15 -7.48
CA PHE A 157 -9.10 2.37 -8.42
C PHE A 157 -7.73 2.02 -7.83
N THR A 158 -6.78 1.75 -8.70
CA THR A 158 -5.37 1.56 -8.35
C THR A 158 -4.51 2.58 -9.09
N PHE A 159 -3.34 2.88 -8.53
CA PHE A 159 -2.38 3.78 -9.14
C PHE A 159 -0.95 3.32 -8.88
N LYS A 160 -0.08 3.55 -9.86
CA LYS A 160 1.35 3.26 -9.75
C LYS A 160 2.15 4.21 -10.62
N GLY A 161 3.17 4.84 -10.05
CA GLY A 161 3.98 5.80 -10.77
C GLY A 161 4.97 6.52 -9.89
N GLU A 162 5.20 7.78 -10.22
CA GLU A 162 6.14 8.65 -9.53
C GLU A 162 5.50 10.00 -9.22
N GLY A 163 5.82 10.54 -8.06
CA GLY A 163 5.42 11.88 -7.66
C GLY A 163 6.57 12.66 -7.05
N SER A 164 6.30 13.92 -6.73
CA SER A 164 7.26 14.80 -6.09
C SER A 164 6.54 15.82 -5.20
N GLY A 165 7.30 16.48 -4.32
CA GLY A 165 6.85 17.72 -3.71
C GLY A 165 6.39 18.74 -4.76
N MET A 166 5.47 19.63 -4.37
CA MET A 166 4.88 20.62 -5.27
C MET A 166 5.93 21.46 -6.03
N THR A 167 7.02 21.84 -5.36
CA THR A 167 8.12 22.63 -5.94
C THR A 167 9.36 21.81 -6.33
N GLU A 168 9.47 20.57 -5.83
CA GLU A 168 10.61 19.66 -6.02
C GLU A 168 10.47 18.81 -7.30
N ARG A 169 10.21 19.42 -8.45
CA ARG A 169 9.83 18.67 -9.67
C ARG A 169 10.88 17.66 -10.17
N GLY A 170 12.14 17.81 -9.78
CA GLY A 170 13.23 16.91 -10.16
C GLY A 170 13.41 15.71 -9.22
N ASP A 171 12.89 15.79 -7.99
CA ASP A 171 13.11 14.79 -6.94
C ASP A 171 11.92 13.82 -6.91
N LEU A 172 11.83 13.01 -7.96
CA LEU A 172 10.78 12.02 -8.13
C LEU A 172 11.02 10.82 -7.22
N PHE A 173 9.94 10.31 -6.62
CA PHE A 173 9.94 9.08 -5.83
C PHE A 173 8.74 8.20 -6.21
N PRO A 174 8.86 6.87 -6.04
CA PRO A 174 7.80 5.94 -6.37
C PRO A 174 6.58 6.18 -5.47
N ILE A 175 5.40 6.10 -6.08
CA ILE A 175 4.10 6.16 -5.42
C ILE A 175 3.22 5.06 -6.00
N GLU A 176 2.62 4.25 -5.14
CA GLU A 176 1.62 3.26 -5.54
C GLU A 176 0.54 3.09 -4.47
N GLY A 177 -0.62 2.57 -4.85
CA GLY A 177 -1.68 2.37 -3.90
C GLY A 177 -3.01 1.98 -4.54
N SER A 178 -4.00 1.85 -3.67
CA SER A 178 -5.37 1.51 -4.06
C SER A 178 -6.38 2.28 -3.22
N ILE A 179 -7.51 2.56 -3.83
CA ILE A 179 -8.69 3.12 -3.18
C ILE A 179 -9.83 2.15 -3.44
N ASN A 180 -10.46 1.66 -2.39
CA ASN A 180 -11.62 0.79 -2.44
C ASN A 180 -12.60 1.25 -1.36
N MET A 181 -13.39 2.26 -1.69
CA MET A 181 -14.24 2.93 -0.72
C MET A 181 -15.71 2.78 -1.06
N THR A 182 -16.52 2.70 -0.01
CA THR A 182 -17.97 2.88 -0.06
C THR A 182 -18.36 4.23 0.53
N PHE A 183 -19.41 4.86 -0.01
CA PHE A 183 -19.90 6.16 0.43
C PHE A 183 -21.07 6.06 1.42
#